data_AF-A0A4Y2E3G7-F1
#
_entry.id   AF-A0A4Y2E3G7-F1
#
_cell.length_a   1.000
_cell.length_b   1.000
_cell.length_c   1.000
_cell.angle_alpha   90.00
_cell.angle_beta   90.00
_cell.angle_gamma   90.00
#
_symmetry.space_group_name_H-M   'P 1'
#
loop_
_entity.id
_entity.type
_entity.pdbx_description
1 polymer ?
#
loop_
_entity_poly.entity_id
_entity_poly.type
_entity_poly.pdbx_seq_one_letter_code
_entity_poly.pdbx_strand_id
1 'polypeptide(L)'
;MPVVSVQDSERFYLRMQLLRKTGVISFNNLKTIVGTLCETFHEAFKVLGLLDGDQHWNDTLLEAARMQMPSYLRILFTIICSFGEVENIPDLWTQHKQSFSEDFVHRYSEETGPLYALAELNELIKSYGLNLRKVNLPSVDLQCDLFRLSYDAMEEQSKVNANIEKLKSEQRYAVYKVLHAIYEYQTDMPKCFFLDGPAGTGKTFVYSFYCMQLEEKAIKPLL
;
A
#
# COMPACT_ATOMS: atom_id res chain seq x y z
N MET A 1 14.65 -0.29 -11.40
CA MET A 1 13.84 -0.17 -12.64
C MET A 1 13.30 1.25 -12.71
N PRO A 2 13.37 1.96 -13.85
CA PRO A 2 12.76 3.28 -13.93
C PRO A 2 11.24 3.13 -13.80
N VAL A 3 10.69 3.75 -12.76
CA VAL A 3 9.24 3.84 -12.52
C VAL A 3 8.72 4.90 -13.47
N VAL A 4 7.82 4.50 -14.38
CA VAL A 4 7.10 5.46 -15.22
C VAL A 4 6.05 6.11 -14.31
N SER A 5 6.08 7.44 -14.22
CA SER A 5 5.07 8.18 -13.46
C SER A 5 3.69 7.90 -14.05
N VAL A 6 2.69 7.71 -13.19
CA VAL A 6 1.29 7.53 -13.59
C VAL A 6 0.75 8.78 -14.32
N GLN A 7 1.41 9.93 -14.14
CA GLN A 7 1.10 11.18 -14.82
C GLN A 7 1.61 11.22 -16.27
N ASP A 8 2.53 10.32 -16.65
CA ASP A 8 3.05 10.19 -18.01
C ASP A 8 2.31 9.06 -18.73
N SER A 9 1.04 9.32 -19.02
CA SER A 9 0.09 8.36 -19.58
C SER A 9 0.61 7.70 -20.85
N GLU A 10 1.23 8.45 -21.76
CA GLU A 10 1.78 7.92 -23.01
C GLU A 10 2.91 6.90 -22.79
N ARG A 11 3.83 7.15 -21.85
CA ARG A 11 4.87 6.16 -21.51
C ARG A 11 4.31 4.94 -20.81
N PHE A 12 3.26 5.11 -20.00
CA PHE A 12 2.56 3.99 -19.38
C PHE A 12 1.94 3.07 -20.44
N TYR A 13 1.16 3.61 -21.38
CA TYR A 13 0.54 2.83 -22.46
C TYR A 13 1.57 2.21 -23.43
N LEU A 14 2.69 2.90 -23.68
CA LEU A 14 3.82 2.33 -24.43
C LEU A 14 4.37 1.09 -23.72
N ARG A 15 4.64 1.17 -22.41
CA ARG A 15 5.15 0.04 -21.64
C ARG A 15 4.16 -1.13 -21.64
N MET A 16 2.88 -0.85 -21.45
CA MET A 16 1.82 -1.87 -21.48
C MET A 16 1.74 -2.59 -22.83
N GLN A 17 1.87 -1.86 -23.94
CA GLN A 17 1.91 -2.46 -25.28
C GLN A 17 3.15 -3.32 -25.50
N LEU A 18 4.32 -2.87 -25.05
CA LEU A 18 5.57 -3.63 -25.18
C LEU A 18 5.56 -4.95 -24.38
N LEU A 19 4.81 -5.01 -23.28
CA LEU A 19 4.65 -6.25 -22.50
C LEU A 19 3.77 -7.29 -23.22
N ARG A 20 2.88 -6.87 -24.13
CA ARG A 20 1.91 -7.74 -24.80
C ARG A 20 2.24 -8.02 -26.26
N LYS A 21 2.91 -7.11 -26.97
CA LYS A 21 3.21 -7.20 -28.42
C LYS A 21 4.69 -7.53 -28.63
N THR A 22 4.97 -8.74 -29.11
CA THR A 22 6.33 -9.18 -29.48
C THR A 22 6.68 -8.81 -30.92
N GLY A 23 7.96 -8.55 -31.21
CA GLY A 23 8.43 -8.32 -32.60
C GLY A 23 8.17 -6.93 -33.15
N VAL A 24 7.97 -5.94 -32.28
CA VAL A 24 7.78 -4.54 -32.69
C VAL A 24 9.10 -3.96 -33.20
N ILE A 25 9.08 -3.40 -34.41
CA ILE A 25 10.26 -2.87 -35.10
C ILE A 25 10.38 -1.33 -35.07
N SER A 26 9.32 -0.62 -34.65
CA SER A 26 9.33 0.84 -34.50
C SER A 26 8.15 1.34 -33.64
N PHE A 27 8.23 2.57 -33.12
CA PHE A 27 7.10 3.20 -32.41
C PHE A 27 5.86 3.37 -33.30
N ASN A 28 6.04 3.69 -34.59
CA ASN A 28 4.92 3.75 -35.52
C ASN A 28 4.28 2.37 -35.72
N ASN A 29 5.07 1.30 -35.79
CA ASN A 29 4.55 -0.07 -35.85
C ASN A 29 3.77 -0.46 -34.58
N LEU A 30 4.14 0.10 -33.44
CA LEU A 30 3.40 -0.06 -32.19
C LEU A 30 2.04 0.68 -32.25
N LYS A 31 2.01 1.89 -32.81
CA LYS A 31 0.80 2.70 -33.02
C LYS A 31 -0.08 2.30 -34.21
N THR A 32 0.39 1.42 -35.10
CA THR A 32 -0.41 0.95 -36.24
C THR A 32 -1.25 -0.25 -35.84
N ILE A 33 -2.58 -0.08 -35.85
CA ILE A 33 -3.56 -1.11 -35.57
C ILE A 33 -4.42 -1.34 -36.82
N VAL A 34 -4.44 -2.57 -37.35
CA VAL A 34 -5.21 -2.97 -38.55
C VAL A 34 -4.98 -2.03 -39.75
N GLY A 35 -3.73 -1.58 -39.95
CA GLY A 35 -3.35 -0.72 -41.09
C GLY A 35 -3.59 0.79 -40.89
N THR A 36 -4.22 1.20 -39.79
CA THR A 36 -4.41 2.62 -39.43
C THR A 36 -3.37 3.05 -38.40
N LEU A 37 -2.70 4.19 -38.62
CA LEU A 37 -1.74 4.76 -37.68
C LEU A 37 -2.46 5.67 -36.68
N CYS A 38 -2.40 5.33 -35.39
CA CYS A 38 -2.91 6.17 -34.31
C CYS A 38 -1.92 7.29 -33.96
N GLU A 39 -2.43 8.41 -33.45
CA GLU A 39 -1.61 9.56 -33.05
C GLU A 39 -0.84 9.28 -31.76
N THR A 40 -1.50 8.62 -30.82
CA THR A 40 -0.99 8.34 -29.47
C THR A 40 -0.88 6.84 -29.18
N PHE A 41 -0.04 6.47 -28.21
CA PHE A 41 0.03 5.11 -27.70
C PHE A 41 -1.27 4.74 -27.00
N HIS A 42 -1.89 5.67 -26.29
CA HIS A 42 -3.20 5.48 -25.68
C HIS A 42 -4.26 5.10 -26.72
N GLU A 43 -4.40 5.87 -27.80
CA GLU A 43 -5.37 5.60 -28.86
C GLU A 43 -5.11 4.24 -29.54
N ALA A 44 -3.84 3.93 -29.84
CA ALA A 44 -3.48 2.61 -30.37
C ALA A 44 -3.89 1.48 -29.42
N PHE A 45 -3.74 1.68 -28.11
CA PHE A 45 -4.12 0.71 -27.09
C PHE A 45 -5.65 0.56 -26.98
N LYS A 46 -6.40 1.66 -27.14
CA LYS A 46 -7.87 1.66 -27.23
C LYS A 46 -8.35 0.89 -28.46
N VAL A 47 -7.83 1.21 -29.64
CA VAL A 47 -8.22 0.56 -30.92
C VAL A 47 -7.85 -0.92 -30.95
N LEU A 48 -6.82 -1.35 -30.22
CA LEU A 48 -6.48 -2.77 -30.08
C LEU A 48 -7.54 -3.57 -29.28
N GLY A 49 -8.57 -2.92 -28.73
CA GLY A 49 -9.56 -3.54 -27.84
C GLY A 49 -8.98 -3.94 -26.48
N LEU A 50 -7.82 -3.40 -26.10
CA LEU A 50 -7.16 -3.70 -24.82
C LEU A 50 -7.62 -2.78 -23.67
N LEU A 51 -8.43 -1.76 -23.97
CA LEU A 51 -9.03 -0.83 -23.01
C LEU A 51 -10.56 -0.84 -23.07
N ASP A 52 -11.19 -1.86 -23.64
CA ASP A 52 -12.66 -1.92 -23.61
C ASP A 52 -13.13 -2.15 -22.17
N GLY A 53 -13.63 -1.07 -21.56
CA GLY A 53 -14.12 -1.02 -20.19
C GLY A 53 -13.04 -1.13 -19.11
N ASP A 54 -13.50 -1.45 -17.90
CA ASP A 54 -12.67 -1.48 -16.69
C ASP A 54 -11.86 -2.80 -16.53
N GLN A 55 -11.81 -3.67 -17.55
CA GLN A 55 -11.19 -5.00 -17.43
C GLN A 55 -9.71 -4.93 -17.03
N HIS A 56 -8.96 -4.00 -17.62
CA HIS A 56 -7.55 -3.82 -17.30
C HIS A 56 -7.32 -3.35 -15.84
N TRP A 57 -8.23 -2.55 -15.29
CA TRP A 57 -8.20 -2.17 -13.87
C TRP A 57 -8.53 -3.36 -12.98
N ASN A 58 -9.51 -4.18 -13.38
CA ASN A 58 -9.82 -5.44 -12.72
C ASN A 58 -8.64 -6.40 -12.68
N ASP A 59 -7.99 -6.65 -13.83
CA ASP A 59 -6.82 -7.52 -13.92
C ASP A 59 -5.69 -7.01 -13.01
N THR A 60 -5.44 -5.70 -13.04
CA THR A 60 -4.41 -5.05 -12.21
C THR A 60 -4.69 -5.24 -10.71
N LEU A 61 -5.93 -5.03 -10.28
CA LEU A 61 -6.32 -5.20 -8.88
C LEU A 61 -6.30 -6.68 -8.46
N LEU A 62 -6.70 -7.61 -9.34
CA LEU A 62 -6.60 -9.05 -9.08
C LEU A 62 -5.15 -9.50 -8.92
N GLU A 63 -4.23 -9.00 -9.76
CA GLU A 63 -2.81 -9.29 -9.63
C GLU A 63 -2.23 -8.71 -8.34
N ALA A 64 -2.56 -7.46 -8.02
CA ALA A 64 -2.12 -6.81 -6.79
C ALA A 64 -2.65 -7.51 -5.53
N ALA A 65 -3.92 -7.96 -5.53
CA ALA A 65 -4.52 -8.69 -4.42
C ALA A 65 -3.80 -10.01 -4.11
N ARG A 66 -3.14 -10.63 -5.09
CA ARG A 66 -2.34 -11.85 -4.87
C ARG A 66 -0.96 -11.57 -4.25
N MET A 67 -0.48 -10.32 -4.30
CA MET A 67 0.90 -9.97 -3.99
C MET A 67 1.07 -8.98 -2.84
N GLN A 68 0.03 -8.25 -2.47
CA GLN A 68 0.11 -7.11 -1.55
C GLN A 68 -0.89 -7.22 -0.40
N MET A 69 -0.61 -6.48 0.69
CA MET A 69 -1.54 -6.35 1.81
C MET A 69 -2.73 -5.44 1.45
N PRO A 70 -3.91 -5.64 2.05
CA PRO A 70 -5.14 -4.87 1.76
C PRO A 70 -4.98 -3.34 1.80
N SER A 71 -4.15 -2.81 2.70
CA SER A 71 -3.86 -1.37 2.79
C SER A 71 -3.20 -0.79 1.53
N TYR A 72 -2.19 -1.47 0.98
CA TYR A 72 -1.57 -1.07 -0.29
C TYR A 72 -2.53 -1.22 -1.47
N LEU A 73 -3.43 -2.22 -1.41
CA LEU A 73 -4.46 -2.41 -2.43
C LEU A 73 -5.45 -1.22 -2.44
N ARG A 74 -5.82 -0.70 -1.26
CA ARG A 74 -6.65 0.52 -1.14
C ARG A 74 -5.93 1.79 -1.63
N ILE A 75 -4.63 1.91 -1.41
CA ILE A 75 -3.82 3.01 -2.00
C ILE A 75 -3.79 2.90 -3.52
N LEU A 76 -3.55 1.70 -4.07
CA LEU A 76 -3.55 1.46 -5.51
C LEU A 76 -4.91 1.82 -6.12
N PHE A 77 -6.00 1.37 -5.51
CA PHE A 77 -7.35 1.74 -5.93
C PHE A 77 -7.55 3.25 -5.92
N THR A 78 -7.09 3.96 -4.88
CA THR A 78 -7.15 5.43 -4.82
C THR A 78 -6.41 6.07 -5.99
N ILE A 79 -5.23 5.56 -6.37
CA ILE A 79 -4.46 6.03 -7.52
C ILE A 79 -5.21 5.77 -8.83
N ILE A 80 -5.79 4.58 -8.99
CA ILE A 80 -6.61 4.21 -10.17
C ILE A 80 -7.83 5.14 -10.28
N CYS A 81 -8.55 5.41 -9.19
CA CYS A 81 -9.66 6.36 -9.20
C CYS A 81 -9.21 7.80 -9.48
N SER A 82 -7.96 8.15 -9.10
CA SER A 82 -7.43 9.50 -9.25
C SER A 82 -7.00 9.82 -10.67
N PHE A 83 -6.25 8.90 -11.26
CA PHE A 83 -5.51 9.13 -12.49
C PHE A 83 -5.93 8.19 -13.62
N GLY A 84 -6.68 7.13 -13.32
CA GLY A 84 -7.22 6.20 -14.30
C GLY A 84 -8.50 6.72 -14.95
N GLU A 85 -8.70 6.33 -16.20
CA GLU A 85 -9.97 6.44 -16.91
C GLU A 85 -10.84 5.23 -16.54
N VAL A 86 -11.43 5.24 -15.34
CA VAL A 86 -12.36 4.19 -14.88
C VAL A 86 -13.78 4.59 -15.28
N GLU A 87 -14.51 3.70 -15.93
CA GLU A 87 -15.89 3.92 -16.37
C GLU A 87 -16.89 3.77 -15.21
N ASN A 88 -16.72 2.75 -14.36
CA ASN A 88 -17.62 2.42 -13.26
C ASN A 88 -16.86 2.04 -11.98
N ILE A 89 -16.47 3.07 -11.23
CA ILE A 89 -15.78 2.90 -9.94
C ILE A 89 -16.62 2.11 -8.90
N PRO A 90 -17.94 2.32 -8.76
CA PRO A 90 -18.76 1.51 -7.84
C PRO A 90 -18.75 0.01 -8.15
N ASP A 91 -18.77 -0.37 -9.43
CA ASP A 91 -18.67 -1.77 -9.83
C ASP A 91 -17.29 -2.33 -9.52
N LEU A 92 -16.22 -1.59 -9.86
CA LEU A 92 -14.84 -1.95 -9.54
C LEU A 92 -14.63 -2.14 -8.03
N TRP A 93 -15.18 -1.26 -7.20
CA TRP A 93 -15.19 -1.44 -5.75
C TRP A 93 -15.91 -2.73 -5.35
N THR A 94 -17.11 -2.97 -5.89
CA THR A 94 -17.93 -4.14 -5.53
C THR A 94 -17.21 -5.46 -5.84
N GLN A 95 -16.53 -5.54 -6.98
CA GLN A 95 -15.77 -6.72 -7.39
C GLN A 95 -14.57 -7.02 -6.48
N HIS A 96 -13.92 -5.98 -5.93
CA HIS A 96 -12.69 -6.13 -5.14
C HIS A 96 -12.88 -5.87 -3.64
N LYS A 97 -14.11 -5.58 -3.20
CA LYS A 97 -14.49 -5.22 -1.83
C LYS A 97 -13.93 -6.19 -0.79
N GLN A 98 -13.98 -7.50 -1.08
CA GLN A 98 -13.47 -8.52 -0.15
C GLN A 98 -11.96 -8.36 0.06
N SER A 99 -11.18 -8.28 -1.02
CA SER A 99 -9.73 -8.06 -0.96
C SER A 99 -9.37 -6.72 -0.31
N PHE A 100 -10.14 -5.66 -0.57
CA PHE A 100 -9.94 -4.35 0.05
C PHE A 100 -10.27 -4.32 1.54
N SER A 101 -11.02 -5.28 2.06
CA SER A 101 -11.48 -5.25 3.44
C SER A 101 -10.98 -6.42 4.27
N GLU A 102 -10.18 -7.32 3.70
CA GLU A 102 -9.73 -8.56 4.33
C GLU A 102 -9.11 -8.33 5.72
N ASP A 103 -8.24 -7.33 5.88
CA ASP A 103 -7.64 -6.94 7.15
C ASP A 103 -8.68 -6.46 8.18
N PHE A 104 -9.66 -5.67 7.74
CA PHE A 104 -10.74 -5.22 8.60
C PHE A 104 -11.79 -6.30 8.90
N VAL A 105 -12.04 -7.22 7.97
CA VAL A 105 -12.91 -8.38 8.19
C VAL A 105 -12.29 -9.31 9.22
N HIS A 106 -10.98 -9.56 9.12
CA HIS A 106 -10.24 -10.33 10.11
C HIS A 106 -10.28 -9.69 11.51
N ARG A 107 -10.20 -8.35 11.59
CA ARG A 107 -10.19 -7.62 12.86
C ARG A 107 -11.59 -7.46 13.48
N TYR A 108 -12.60 -7.28 12.64
CA TYR A 108 -13.96 -6.95 13.08
C TYR A 108 -14.95 -8.05 12.65
N SER A 109 -15.64 -7.86 11.54
CA SER A 109 -16.59 -8.85 10.99
C SER A 109 -16.78 -8.65 9.50
N GLU A 110 -17.36 -9.64 8.80
CA GLU A 110 -17.72 -9.51 7.38
C GLU A 110 -18.68 -8.35 7.11
N GLU A 111 -19.54 -8.02 8.08
CA GLU A 111 -20.52 -6.94 7.97
C GLU A 111 -19.86 -5.56 8.12
N THR A 112 -18.93 -5.41 9.07
CA THR A 112 -18.34 -4.11 9.43
C THR A 112 -17.03 -3.82 8.72
N GLY A 113 -16.25 -4.84 8.38
CA GLY A 113 -14.93 -4.70 7.75
C GLY A 113 -14.95 -3.83 6.48
N PRO A 114 -15.89 -4.04 5.55
CA PRO A 114 -15.98 -3.20 4.36
C PRO A 114 -16.35 -1.73 4.63
N LEU A 115 -17.02 -1.43 5.74
CA LEU A 115 -17.33 -0.05 6.13
C LEU A 115 -16.05 0.67 6.56
N TYR A 116 -15.15 0.00 7.29
CA TYR A 116 -13.84 0.53 7.64
C TYR A 116 -12.95 0.74 6.41
N ALA A 117 -12.96 -0.21 5.46
CA ALA A 117 -12.25 -0.06 4.19
C ALA A 117 -12.74 1.17 3.39
N LEU A 118 -14.05 1.39 3.32
CA LEU A 118 -14.63 2.58 2.70
C LEU A 118 -14.25 3.88 3.42
N ALA A 119 -14.26 3.87 4.75
CA ALA A 119 -13.88 5.03 5.54
C ALA A 119 -12.40 5.40 5.33
N GLU A 120 -11.49 4.42 5.28
CA GLU A 120 -10.08 4.65 4.95
C GLU A 120 -9.90 5.16 3.51
N LEU A 121 -10.60 4.56 2.54
CA LEU A 121 -10.56 5.02 1.15
C LEU A 121 -11.04 6.46 1.01
N ASN A 122 -12.07 6.86 1.74
CA ASN A 122 -12.59 8.23 1.70
C ASN A 122 -11.51 9.26 2.10
N GLU A 123 -10.72 8.94 3.12
CA GLU A 123 -9.64 9.81 3.60
C GLU A 123 -8.41 9.76 2.67
N LEU A 124 -8.08 8.59 2.11
CA LEU A 124 -7.05 8.48 1.07
C LEU A 124 -7.42 9.35 -0.14
N ILE A 125 -8.63 9.21 -0.68
CA ILE A 125 -9.12 10.00 -1.83
C ILE A 125 -9.03 11.51 -1.56
N LYS A 126 -9.38 11.96 -0.35
CA LYS A 126 -9.22 13.36 0.07
C LYS A 126 -7.75 13.80 0.06
N SER A 127 -6.84 12.97 0.58
CA SER A 127 -5.41 13.27 0.64
C SER A 127 -4.76 13.43 -0.74
N TYR A 128 -5.28 12.76 -1.76
CA TYR A 128 -4.86 12.92 -3.16
C TYR A 128 -5.55 14.09 -3.89
N GLY A 129 -6.34 14.91 -3.17
CA GLY A 129 -6.97 16.12 -3.71
C GLY A 129 -8.13 15.86 -4.68
N LEU A 130 -8.72 14.65 -4.65
CA LEU A 130 -9.82 14.30 -5.53
C LEU A 130 -11.16 14.91 -5.13
N ASN A 131 -12.03 15.07 -6.13
CA ASN A 131 -13.42 15.44 -5.94
C ASN A 131 -14.28 14.17 -5.82
N LEU A 132 -14.94 13.98 -4.66
CA LEU A 132 -15.80 12.85 -4.33
C LEU A 132 -16.89 12.56 -5.38
N ARG A 133 -17.25 13.55 -6.22
CA ARG A 133 -18.21 13.39 -7.32
C ARG A 133 -17.79 12.40 -8.40
N LYS A 134 -16.50 12.09 -8.54
CA LYS A 134 -16.04 11.07 -9.51
C LYS A 134 -16.27 9.65 -9.00
N VAL A 135 -16.20 9.43 -7.69
CA VAL A 135 -15.99 8.10 -7.12
C VAL A 135 -17.32 7.39 -6.84
N ASN A 136 -18.42 8.13 -6.65
CA ASN A 136 -19.78 7.60 -6.45
C ASN A 136 -19.89 6.43 -5.45
N LEU A 137 -18.96 6.34 -4.49
CA LEU A 137 -18.97 5.34 -3.44
C LEU A 137 -19.83 5.81 -2.26
N PRO A 138 -20.47 4.89 -1.52
CA PRO A 138 -21.25 5.24 -0.35
C PRO A 138 -20.39 5.94 0.69
N SER A 139 -20.86 7.09 1.18
CA SER A 139 -20.22 7.78 2.30
C SER A 139 -20.48 7.00 3.58
N VAL A 140 -19.42 6.76 4.33
CA VAL A 140 -19.48 6.10 5.63
C VAL A 140 -19.01 7.09 6.67
N ASP A 141 -19.88 7.45 7.61
CA ASP A 141 -19.55 8.28 8.76
C ASP A 141 -19.02 7.40 9.90
N LEU A 142 -17.84 6.84 9.69
CA LEU A 142 -17.05 6.23 10.74
C LEU A 142 -15.85 7.14 11.01
N GLN A 143 -15.67 7.54 12.27
CA GLN A 143 -14.42 8.17 12.72
C GLN A 143 -13.30 7.14 12.60
N CYS A 144 -12.64 7.19 11.46
CA CYS A 144 -11.55 6.34 11.10
C CYS A 144 -10.29 7.11 11.50
N ASP A 145 -9.71 6.82 12.68
CA ASP A 145 -8.38 7.29 13.02
C ASP A 145 -7.38 6.59 12.07
N LEU A 146 -7.25 7.08 10.84
CA LEU A 146 -6.49 6.43 9.76
C LEU A 146 -5.04 6.14 10.10
N PHE A 147 -4.45 6.89 11.03
CA PHE A 147 -3.08 6.63 11.49
C PHE A 147 -2.94 5.36 12.35
N ARG A 148 -4.05 4.78 12.82
CA ARG A 148 -4.07 3.58 13.67
C ARG A 148 -4.46 2.29 12.95
N LEU A 149 -5.00 2.36 11.73
CA LEU A 149 -5.70 1.22 11.14
C LEU A 149 -4.83 0.27 10.32
N SER A 150 -3.65 0.71 9.89
CA SER A 150 -2.61 -0.18 9.37
C SER A 150 -1.79 -0.89 10.47
N TYR A 151 -2.03 -0.55 11.75
CA TYR A 151 -1.25 -1.03 12.89
C TYR A 151 -2.13 -1.78 13.88
N ASP A 152 -2.04 -3.11 13.92
CA ASP A 152 -2.69 -3.91 14.95
C ASP A 152 -1.88 -3.83 16.25
N ALA A 153 -2.19 -2.86 17.09
CA ALA A 153 -1.49 -2.68 18.36
C ALA A 153 -1.54 -3.93 19.26
N MET A 154 -2.55 -4.79 19.10
CA MET A 154 -2.73 -6.00 19.89
C MET A 154 -1.91 -7.17 19.34
N GLU A 155 -1.85 -7.33 18.02
CA GLU A 155 -0.97 -8.28 17.33
C GLU A 155 0.50 -7.91 17.56
N GLU A 156 0.85 -6.62 17.44
CA GLU A 156 2.22 -6.16 17.58
C GLU A 156 2.69 -6.26 19.04
N GLN A 157 1.82 -5.97 20.01
CA GLN A 157 2.09 -6.26 21.43
C GLN A 157 2.33 -7.75 21.67
N SER A 158 1.56 -8.62 20.99
CA SER A 158 1.72 -10.07 21.10
C SER A 158 3.05 -10.54 20.50
N LYS A 159 3.47 -9.99 19.36
CA LYS A 159 4.79 -10.25 18.75
C LYS A 159 5.93 -9.77 19.63
N VAL A 160 5.80 -8.57 20.21
CA VAL A 160 6.77 -8.01 21.16
C VAL A 160 6.90 -8.94 22.37
N ASN A 161 5.79 -9.35 22.99
CA ASN A 161 5.80 -10.25 24.14
C ASN A 161 6.44 -11.62 23.81
N ALA A 162 6.04 -12.23 22.70
CA ALA A 162 6.59 -13.51 22.25
C ALA A 162 8.09 -13.44 21.92
N ASN A 163 8.58 -12.29 21.45
CA ASN A 163 9.98 -12.10 21.10
C ASN A 163 10.84 -11.63 22.29
N ILE A 164 10.26 -11.00 23.31
CA ILE A 164 10.94 -10.62 24.55
C ILE A 164 11.49 -11.84 25.29
N GLU A 165 10.75 -12.95 25.25
CA GLU A 165 11.15 -14.21 25.87
C GLU A 165 12.34 -14.86 25.16
N LYS A 166 12.49 -14.61 23.85
CA LYS A 166 13.55 -15.17 23.00
C LYS A 166 14.88 -14.40 23.07
N LEU A 167 14.87 -13.19 23.63
CA LEU A 167 16.08 -12.39 23.78
C LEU A 167 17.06 -13.07 24.76
N LYS A 168 18.33 -13.18 24.34
CA LYS A 168 19.43 -13.63 25.21
C LYS A 168 19.79 -12.55 26.23
N SER A 169 20.53 -12.90 27.29
CA SER A 169 20.96 -11.98 28.36
C SER A 169 21.61 -10.70 27.83
N GLU A 170 22.53 -10.83 26.89
CA GLU A 170 23.30 -9.71 26.33
C GLU A 170 22.43 -8.83 25.43
N GLN A 171 21.51 -9.46 24.68
CA GLN A 171 20.55 -8.76 23.82
C GLN A 171 19.52 -7.98 24.67
N ARG A 172 19.01 -8.59 25.74
CA ARG A 172 18.12 -7.92 26.72
C ARG A 172 18.79 -6.70 27.34
N TYR A 173 20.07 -6.83 27.69
CA TYR A 173 20.84 -5.72 28.23
C TYR A 173 20.96 -4.57 27.21
N ALA A 174 21.28 -4.87 25.95
CA ALA A 174 21.34 -3.87 24.89
C ALA A 174 19.98 -3.17 24.71
N VAL A 175 18.89 -3.95 24.62
CA VAL A 175 17.52 -3.45 24.50
C VAL A 175 17.16 -2.53 25.66
N TYR A 176 17.42 -2.94 26.89
CA TYR A 176 17.19 -2.13 28.08
C TYR A 176 17.94 -0.80 28.03
N LYS A 177 19.23 -0.80 27.67
CA LYS A 177 20.05 0.42 27.63
C LYS A 177 19.51 1.46 26.65
N VAL A 178 19.08 1.03 25.47
CA VAL A 178 18.52 1.93 24.45
C VAL A 178 17.14 2.43 24.87
N LEU A 179 16.23 1.54 25.30
CA LEU A 179 14.88 1.93 25.71
C LEU A 179 14.92 2.84 26.94
N HIS A 180 15.73 2.53 27.94
CA HIS A 180 15.91 3.39 29.12
C HIS A 180 16.46 4.77 28.73
N ALA A 181 17.39 4.84 27.78
CA ALA A 181 17.89 6.12 27.30
C ALA A 181 16.82 6.92 26.54
N ILE A 182 15.91 6.26 25.83
CA ILE A 182 14.79 6.90 25.12
C ILE A 182 13.74 7.40 26.12
N TYR A 183 13.34 6.59 27.10
CA TYR A 183 12.17 6.88 27.93
C TYR A 183 12.47 7.58 29.25
N GLU A 184 13.61 7.32 29.89
CA GLU A 184 13.87 7.84 31.24
C GLU A 184 14.73 9.11 31.23
N TYR A 185 15.47 9.37 30.14
CA TYR A 185 16.29 10.57 29.99
C TYR A 185 15.64 11.55 29.00
N GLN A 186 14.77 12.45 29.49
CA GLN A 186 14.26 13.59 28.71
C GLN A 186 15.33 14.70 28.62
N THR A 187 16.42 14.43 27.91
CA THR A 187 17.41 15.44 27.55
C THR A 187 17.22 15.78 26.08
N ASP A 188 17.15 17.06 25.74
CA ASP A 188 16.97 17.57 24.36
C ASP A 188 18.20 17.35 23.43
N MET A 189 19.11 16.47 23.86
CA MET A 189 20.33 16.13 23.14
C MET A 189 20.11 14.88 22.28
N PRO A 190 20.53 14.90 21.00
CA PRO A 190 20.42 13.73 20.13
C PRO A 190 21.28 12.58 20.66
N LYS A 191 20.73 11.36 20.65
CA LYS A 191 21.39 10.13 21.12
C LYS A 191 21.65 9.19 19.94
N CYS A 192 22.84 8.61 19.90
CA CYS A 192 23.24 7.63 18.89
C CYS A 192 23.78 6.37 19.58
N PHE A 193 23.34 5.20 19.13
CA PHE A 193 23.76 3.90 19.68
C PHE A 193 24.29 3.02 18.54
N PHE A 194 25.38 2.29 18.83
CA PHE A 194 25.92 1.27 17.95
C PHE A 194 25.77 -0.10 18.60
N LEU A 195 25.12 -1.03 17.89
CA LEU A 195 25.01 -2.41 18.32
C LEU A 195 26.12 -3.23 17.65
N ASP A 196 27.16 -3.55 18.42
CA ASP A 196 28.26 -4.38 17.96
C ASP A 196 28.14 -5.81 18.51
N GLY A 197 28.56 -6.78 17.69
CA GLY A 197 28.60 -8.18 18.05
C GLY A 197 29.12 -9.04 16.89
N PRO A 198 29.76 -10.19 17.17
CA PRO A 198 30.22 -11.13 16.14
C PRO A 198 29.12 -11.63 15.18
N ALA A 199 29.51 -12.24 14.07
CA ALA A 199 28.56 -12.91 13.18
C ALA A 199 27.78 -14.01 13.94
N GLY A 200 26.49 -14.15 13.65
CA GLY A 200 25.63 -15.18 14.29
C GLY A 200 25.10 -14.84 15.69
N THR A 201 25.41 -13.66 16.25
CA THR A 201 24.90 -13.27 17.59
C THR A 201 23.47 -12.71 17.60
N GLY A 202 22.78 -12.72 16.45
CA GLY A 202 21.38 -12.29 16.37
C GLY A 202 21.17 -10.78 16.38
N LYS A 203 22.14 -9.97 15.95
CA LYS A 203 21.99 -8.50 15.84
C LYS A 203 20.75 -8.09 15.04
N THR A 204 20.47 -8.78 13.92
CA THR A 204 19.27 -8.54 13.11
C THR A 204 17.99 -8.73 13.91
N PHE A 205 17.93 -9.75 14.76
CA PHE A 205 16.78 -9.98 15.64
C PHE A 205 16.58 -8.83 16.63
N VAL A 206 17.66 -8.27 17.16
CA VAL A 206 17.61 -7.10 18.07
C VAL A 206 17.13 -5.84 17.33
N TYR A 207 17.58 -5.61 16.08
CA TYR A 207 17.09 -4.50 15.26
C TYR A 207 15.59 -4.64 14.96
N SER A 208 15.15 -5.81 14.51
CA SER A 208 13.73 -6.08 14.30
C SER A 208 12.92 -5.86 15.59
N PHE A 209 13.47 -6.27 16.74
CA PHE A 209 12.84 -6.03 18.04
C PHE A 209 12.68 -4.55 18.37
N TYR A 210 13.69 -3.72 18.10
CA TYR A 210 13.56 -2.27 18.29
C TYR A 210 12.50 -1.64 17.40
N CYS A 211 12.41 -2.04 16.12
CA CYS A 211 11.37 -1.54 15.23
C CYS A 211 9.98 -1.84 15.81
N MET A 212 9.71 -3.10 16.15
CA MET A 212 8.43 -3.51 16.76
C MET A 212 8.12 -2.73 18.06
N GLN A 213 9.11 -2.60 18.94
CA GLN A 213 8.93 -1.96 20.26
C GLN A 213 8.75 -0.43 20.19
N LEU A 214 9.44 0.24 19.26
CA LEU A 214 9.34 1.69 19.07
C LEU A 214 8.06 2.06 18.33
N GLU A 215 7.66 1.26 17.34
CA GLU A 215 6.37 1.41 16.66
C GLU A 215 5.21 1.25 17.64
N GLU A 216 5.28 0.28 18.58
CA GLU A 216 4.28 0.10 19.66
C GLU A 216 4.14 1.33 20.56
N LYS A 217 5.26 1.97 20.91
CA LYS A 217 5.28 3.02 21.93
C LYS A 217 5.17 4.44 21.38
N ALA A 218 5.56 4.72 20.14
CA ALA A 218 5.34 6.02 19.50
C ALA A 218 3.84 6.38 19.38
N ILE A 219 2.94 5.41 19.58
CA ILE A 219 1.48 5.55 19.48
C ILE A 219 0.80 5.72 20.86
N LYS A 220 1.50 5.44 21.97
CA LYS A 220 1.02 5.67 23.35
C LYS A 220 1.27 7.08 23.97
N PRO A 221 1.99 8.06 23.39
CA PRO A 221 2.31 9.31 24.10
C PRO A 221 1.15 10.33 24.16
N LEU A 222 -0.08 9.96 23.81
CA LEU A 222 -1.27 10.84 23.82
C LEU A 222 -2.48 10.27 24.58
N LEU A 223 -2.24 9.47 25.62
CA LEU A 223 -3.24 9.23 26.68
C LEU A 223 -2.80 9.90 27.98
#